data_AF-A0A1F8Y743-F1
#
_entry.id   AF-A0A1F8Y743-F1
#
_cell.length_a   1.000
_cell.length_b   1.000
_cell.length_c   1.000
_cell.angle_alpha   90.00
_cell.angle_beta   90.00
_cell.angle_gamma   90.00
#
_symmetry.space_group_name_H-M   'P 1'
#
loop_
_entity.id
_entity.type
_entity.pdbx_description
1 polymer ?
#
loop_
_entity_poly.entity_id
_entity_poly.type
_entity_poly.pdbx_seq_one_letter_code
_entity_poly.pdbx_strand_id
1 'polypeptide(L)'
;MATAPEPQPRIPVICVDPSTVTGAEIFDLNAWSGTSKGVIQSCWSEYSVLHYCVRQLSEMCEGAEKLCARNIETIQGQWKRSKFELEKVACFGQQPDLHIRIEAFFSGVKSLLDLIVQLLSTEKVVAAAIDGFHRDQDVYGGRVLKSLRNNAVKERKELAVKIDALISEHKKIWIDGVISARDQLVHPMKGMHQLMFNLEFAQKDDSLIFVRAHPPEIESKPIHQFANSTLEQATQFCSSFLALLNEKAASNK
;
A
#
# COMPACT_ATOMS: atom_id res chain seq x y z
N MET A 1 -0.09 -49.07 -13.23
CA MET A 1 0.50 -47.76 -13.61
C MET A 1 -0.63 -46.75 -13.62
N ALA A 2 -0.64 -45.78 -12.72
CA ALA A 2 -1.62 -44.70 -12.74
C ALA A 2 -1.22 -43.72 -13.84
N THR A 3 -2.09 -43.53 -14.83
CA THR A 3 -1.96 -42.50 -15.86
C THR A 3 -1.88 -41.14 -15.19
N ALA A 4 -0.85 -40.36 -15.52
CA ALA A 4 -0.77 -38.97 -15.08
C ALA A 4 -2.03 -38.23 -15.57
N PRO A 5 -2.70 -37.45 -14.72
CA PRO A 5 -3.87 -36.69 -15.13
C PRO A 5 -3.50 -35.76 -16.29
N GLU A 6 -4.31 -35.75 -17.34
CA GLU A 6 -4.12 -34.84 -18.48
C GLU A 6 -4.09 -33.39 -17.98
N PRO A 7 -3.13 -32.56 -18.45
CA PRO A 7 -3.08 -31.17 -18.07
C PRO A 7 -4.36 -30.48 -18.52
N GLN A 8 -5.17 -30.01 -17.56
CA GLN A 8 -6.38 -29.26 -17.89
C GLN A 8 -6.01 -28.05 -18.77
N PRO A 9 -6.81 -27.76 -19.82
CA PRO A 9 -6.56 -26.61 -20.68
C PRO A 9 -6.53 -25.34 -19.84
N ARG A 10 -5.45 -24.55 -19.96
CA ARG A 10 -5.34 -23.25 -19.29
C ARG A 10 -6.40 -22.32 -19.86
N ILE A 11 -7.42 -21.98 -19.05
CA ILE A 11 -8.37 -20.93 -19.41
C ILE A 11 -7.66 -19.58 -19.25
N PRO A 12 -7.53 -18.77 -20.32
CA PRO A 12 -6.92 -17.45 -20.22
C PRO A 12 -7.83 -16.52 -19.41
N VAL A 13 -7.21 -15.72 -18.54
CA VAL A 13 -7.92 -14.69 -17.75
C VAL A 13 -7.69 -13.34 -18.44
N ILE A 14 -8.78 -12.67 -18.81
CA ILE A 14 -8.76 -11.33 -19.44
C ILE A 14 -9.40 -10.33 -18.49
N CYS A 15 -8.74 -9.20 -18.30
CA CYS A 15 -9.14 -8.16 -17.35
C CYS A 15 -9.52 -6.88 -18.10
N VAL A 16 -10.54 -6.18 -17.61
CA VAL A 16 -11.17 -5.06 -18.35
C VAL A 16 -11.05 -3.71 -17.65
N ASP A 17 -10.79 -3.69 -16.34
CA ASP A 17 -10.64 -2.43 -15.60
C ASP A 17 -9.20 -1.90 -15.72
N PRO A 18 -9.00 -0.59 -15.95
CA PRO A 18 -7.65 -0.03 -16.15
C PRO A 18 -6.65 -0.34 -15.01
N SER A 19 -7.09 -0.28 -13.75
CA SER A 19 -6.24 -0.64 -12.59
C SER A 19 -5.92 -2.13 -12.53
N THR A 20 -6.78 -2.97 -13.10
CA THR A 20 -6.57 -4.42 -13.19
C THR A 20 -5.59 -4.80 -14.29
N VAL A 21 -5.55 -4.02 -15.37
CA VAL A 21 -4.56 -4.16 -16.45
C VAL A 21 -3.14 -3.88 -15.93
N THR A 22 -2.94 -2.80 -15.17
CA THR A 22 -1.62 -2.50 -14.57
C THR A 22 -1.12 -3.61 -13.65
N GLY A 23 -2.02 -4.28 -12.93
CA GLY A 23 -1.63 -5.43 -12.13
C GLY A 23 -1.14 -6.61 -12.96
N ALA A 24 -1.70 -6.83 -14.14
CA ALA A 24 -1.34 -7.96 -15.00
C ALA A 24 0.07 -7.84 -15.59
N GLU A 25 0.63 -6.62 -15.66
CA GLU A 25 2.01 -6.37 -16.10
C GLU A 25 3.05 -6.97 -15.13
N ILE A 26 2.72 -7.00 -13.84
CA ILE A 26 3.61 -7.52 -12.78
C ILE A 26 3.22 -8.95 -12.41
N PHE A 27 1.91 -9.19 -12.23
CA PHE A 27 1.35 -10.45 -11.76
C PHE A 27 0.64 -11.20 -12.89
N ASP A 28 1.38 -11.61 -13.93
CA ASP A 28 0.82 -12.37 -15.06
C ASP A 28 0.38 -13.77 -14.64
N LEU A 29 -0.93 -13.96 -14.45
CA LEU A 29 -1.54 -15.24 -14.05
C LEU A 29 -1.26 -16.40 -15.00
N ASN A 30 -0.91 -16.13 -16.26
CA ASN A 30 -0.65 -17.16 -17.27
C ASN A 30 0.76 -17.75 -17.14
N ALA A 31 1.69 -17.03 -16.50
CA ALA A 31 3.04 -17.49 -16.21
C ALA A 31 3.11 -18.49 -15.04
N TRP A 32 2.07 -18.57 -14.21
CA TRP A 32 2.06 -19.36 -12.98
C TRP A 32 1.12 -20.57 -13.03
N SER A 33 1.42 -21.57 -12.21
CA SER A 33 0.62 -22.81 -12.11
C SER A 33 0.68 -23.39 -10.69
N GLY A 34 -0.21 -24.33 -10.36
CA GLY A 34 -0.24 -24.96 -9.04
C GLY A 34 -0.65 -23.99 -7.92
N THR A 35 -0.12 -24.20 -6.72
CA THR A 35 -0.51 -23.48 -5.50
C THR A 35 -0.14 -21.99 -5.50
N SER A 36 0.93 -21.59 -6.21
CA SER A 36 1.33 -20.19 -6.31
C SER A 36 0.44 -19.36 -7.22
N LYS A 37 -0.27 -19.97 -8.18
CA LYS A 37 -1.19 -19.26 -9.06
C LYS A 37 -2.27 -18.52 -8.27
N GLY A 38 -2.81 -19.14 -7.21
CA GLY A 38 -3.79 -18.50 -6.33
C GLY A 38 -3.20 -17.29 -5.59
N VAL A 39 -1.97 -17.41 -5.09
CA VAL A 39 -1.28 -16.30 -4.42
C VAL A 39 -1.00 -15.15 -5.39
N ILE A 40 -0.55 -15.43 -6.61
CA ILE A 40 -0.35 -14.40 -7.65
C ILE A 40 -1.66 -13.71 -8.01
N GLN A 41 -2.77 -14.46 -8.09
CA GLN A 41 -4.10 -13.87 -8.30
C GLN A 41 -4.51 -12.92 -7.18
N SER A 42 -4.21 -13.28 -5.93
CA SER A 42 -4.46 -12.40 -4.79
C SER A 42 -3.55 -11.17 -4.82
N CYS A 43 -2.24 -11.34 -5.09
CA CYS A 43 -1.31 -10.20 -5.22
C CYS A 43 -1.75 -9.24 -6.32
N TRP A 44 -2.17 -9.79 -7.46
CA TRP A 44 -2.72 -9.04 -8.58
C TRP A 44 -3.91 -8.18 -8.14
N SER A 45 -4.91 -8.79 -7.50
CA SER A 45 -6.11 -8.10 -7.01
C SER A 45 -5.77 -6.98 -6.04
N GLU A 46 -4.93 -7.25 -5.04
CA GLU A 46 -4.54 -6.25 -4.03
C GLU A 46 -3.74 -5.10 -4.66
N TYR A 47 -2.85 -5.41 -5.59
CA TYR A 47 -2.07 -4.38 -6.29
C TYR A 47 -2.96 -3.48 -7.17
N SER A 48 -3.99 -4.04 -7.81
CA SER A 48 -4.98 -3.27 -8.56
C SER A 48 -5.84 -2.37 -7.68
N VAL A 49 -6.24 -2.86 -6.49
CA VAL A 49 -6.93 -2.03 -5.48
C VAL A 49 -6.02 -0.90 -5.02
N LEU A 50 -4.73 -1.19 -4.77
CA LEU A 50 -3.76 -0.18 -4.35
C LEU A 50 -3.61 0.94 -5.38
N HIS A 51 -3.46 0.61 -6.67
CA HIS A 51 -3.44 1.59 -7.77
C HIS A 51 -4.70 2.46 -7.79
N TYR A 52 -5.87 1.83 -7.67
CA TYR A 52 -7.14 2.55 -7.62
C TYR A 52 -7.22 3.52 -6.44
N CYS A 53 -6.83 3.06 -5.24
CA CYS A 53 -6.82 3.88 -4.03
C CYS A 53 -5.87 5.08 -4.12
N VAL A 54 -4.65 4.87 -4.63
CA VAL A 54 -3.65 5.94 -4.78
C VAL A 54 -4.13 7.02 -5.75
N ARG A 55 -4.76 6.62 -6.87
CA ARG A 55 -5.39 7.56 -7.81
C ARG A 55 -6.49 8.37 -7.13
N GLN A 56 -7.39 7.72 -6.39
CA GLN A 56 -8.48 8.39 -5.70
C GLN A 56 -7.97 9.37 -4.63
N LEU A 57 -6.95 9.00 -3.86
CA LEU A 57 -6.31 9.91 -2.91
C LEU A 57 -5.73 11.15 -3.61
N SER A 58 -5.12 10.98 -4.78
CA SER A 58 -4.58 12.08 -5.58
C SER A 58 -5.70 13.01 -6.06
N GLU A 59 -6.74 12.45 -6.70
CA GLU A 59 -7.91 13.22 -7.16
C GLU A 59 -8.59 13.99 -6.02
N MET A 60 -8.74 13.38 -4.84
CA MET A 60 -9.34 14.02 -3.67
C MET A 60 -8.48 15.14 -3.09
N CYS A 61 -7.15 14.97 -3.07
CA CYS A 61 -6.22 15.99 -2.58
C CYS A 61 -6.05 17.16 -3.56
N GLU A 62 -6.00 16.88 -4.86
CA GLU A 62 -5.95 17.92 -5.90
C GLU A 62 -7.27 18.71 -5.96
N GLY A 63 -8.41 18.04 -5.73
CA GLY A 63 -9.73 18.63 -5.62
C GLY A 63 -10.13 19.13 -4.23
N ALA A 64 -9.17 19.32 -3.31
CA ALA A 64 -9.44 19.54 -1.87
C ALA A 64 -10.40 20.69 -1.58
N GLU A 65 -10.29 21.82 -2.30
CA GLU A 65 -11.15 23.00 -2.07
C GLU A 65 -12.60 22.70 -2.40
N LYS A 66 -12.84 22.07 -3.56
CA LYS A 66 -14.18 21.65 -3.98
C LYS A 66 -14.76 20.61 -3.02
N LEU A 67 -13.93 19.66 -2.60
CA LEU A 67 -14.32 18.62 -1.66
C LEU A 67 -14.68 19.22 -0.29
N CYS A 68 -13.96 20.25 0.16
CA CYS A 68 -14.17 20.93 1.45
C CYS A 68 -15.15 22.12 1.40
N ALA A 69 -15.81 22.40 0.26
CA ALA A 69 -16.64 23.59 0.09
C ALA A 69 -17.67 23.80 1.21
N ARG A 70 -18.39 22.74 1.61
CA ARG A 70 -19.36 22.80 2.72
C ARG A 70 -18.72 23.10 4.06
N ASN A 71 -17.53 22.58 4.30
CA ASN A 71 -16.78 22.81 5.55
C ASN A 71 -16.33 24.27 5.62
N ILE A 72 -15.87 24.81 4.49
CA ILE A 72 -15.47 26.21 4.33
C ILE A 72 -16.65 27.15 4.59
N GLU A 73 -17.79 26.91 3.93
CA GLU A 73 -19.02 27.68 4.13
C GLU A 73 -19.48 27.66 5.59
N THR A 74 -19.36 26.51 6.25
CA THR A 74 -19.74 26.33 7.66
C THR A 74 -18.89 27.21 8.57
N ILE A 75 -17.56 27.21 8.40
CA ILE A 75 -16.65 28.02 9.21
C ILE A 75 -16.88 29.51 8.97
N GLN A 76 -17.02 29.93 7.71
CA GLN A 76 -17.32 31.32 7.38
C GLN A 76 -18.67 31.77 7.96
N GLY A 77 -19.69 30.90 7.93
CA GLY A 77 -20.99 31.15 8.53
C GLY A 77 -20.94 31.26 10.06
N GLN A 78 -20.17 30.40 10.72
CA GLN A 78 -19.95 30.44 12.17
C GLN A 78 -19.22 31.72 12.58
N TRP A 79 -18.16 32.09 11.87
CA TRP A 79 -17.37 33.28 12.16
C TRP A 79 -18.19 34.58 12.01
N LYS A 80 -19.07 34.65 11.00
CA LYS A 80 -20.02 35.78 10.83
C LYS A 80 -21.02 35.90 11.99
N ARG A 81 -21.44 34.78 12.59
CA ARG A 81 -22.39 34.75 13.71
C ARG A 81 -21.71 35.06 15.04
N SER A 82 -20.50 34.56 15.23
CA SER A 82 -19.70 34.74 16.43
C SER A 82 -18.23 34.79 16.02
N LYS A 83 -17.65 36.00 16.01
CA LYS A 83 -16.25 36.19 15.66
C LYS A 83 -15.36 35.47 16.66
N PHE A 84 -14.34 34.80 16.15
CA PHE A 84 -13.27 34.19 16.94
C PHE A 84 -11.91 34.63 16.39
N GLU A 85 -10.91 34.63 17.27
CA GLU A 85 -9.51 34.94 16.96
C GLU A 85 -8.90 33.79 16.16
N LEU A 86 -8.49 34.05 14.91
CA LEU A 86 -8.01 33.02 13.99
C LEU A 86 -6.69 32.39 14.45
N GLU A 87 -5.83 33.17 15.07
CA GLU A 87 -4.54 32.74 15.60
C GLU A 87 -4.66 31.76 16.78
N LYS A 88 -5.86 31.64 17.38
CA LYS A 88 -6.13 30.73 18.50
C LYS A 88 -6.91 29.48 18.10
N VAL A 89 -7.19 29.28 16.81
CA VAL A 89 -7.98 28.13 16.33
C VAL A 89 -7.30 27.40 15.19
N ALA A 90 -7.49 26.08 15.14
CA ALA A 90 -7.15 25.25 14.00
C ALA A 90 -8.45 24.78 13.34
N CYS A 91 -8.55 24.98 12.03
CA CYS A 91 -9.76 24.66 11.28
C CYS A 91 -9.55 23.36 10.50
N PHE A 92 -10.23 22.29 10.89
CA PHE A 92 -10.11 21.00 10.21
C PHE A 92 -11.38 20.66 9.44
N GLY A 93 -11.20 20.20 8.20
CA GLY A 93 -12.24 19.67 7.34
C GLY A 93 -12.20 18.15 7.29
N GLN A 94 -13.14 17.50 7.98
CA GLN A 94 -13.27 16.05 7.87
C GLN A 94 -13.98 15.67 6.56
N GLN A 95 -13.44 14.65 5.88
CA GLN A 95 -14.03 14.01 4.71
C GLN A 95 -14.03 12.50 4.95
N PRO A 96 -15.18 11.88 5.29
CA PRO A 96 -15.23 10.46 5.64
C PRO A 96 -14.66 9.55 4.55
N ASP A 97 -14.95 9.84 3.28
CA ASP A 97 -14.41 9.06 2.16
C ASP A 97 -12.90 9.13 2.08
N LEU A 98 -12.28 10.27 2.44
CA LEU A 98 -10.82 10.40 2.46
C LEU A 98 -10.24 9.44 3.50
N HIS A 99 -10.81 9.41 4.70
CA HIS A 99 -10.33 8.52 5.78
C HIS A 99 -10.40 7.06 5.35
N ILE A 100 -11.53 6.63 4.76
CA ILE A 100 -11.72 5.27 4.26
C ILE A 100 -10.66 4.94 3.20
N ARG A 101 -10.35 5.88 2.30
CA ARG A 101 -9.34 5.66 1.25
C ARG A 101 -7.92 5.59 1.81
N ILE A 102 -7.60 6.35 2.86
CA ILE A 102 -6.30 6.27 3.55
C ILE A 102 -6.16 4.91 4.25
N GLU A 103 -7.18 4.46 4.97
CA GLU A 103 -7.20 3.14 5.62
C GLU A 103 -7.10 2.01 4.60
N ALA A 104 -7.83 2.10 3.49
CA ALA A 104 -7.78 1.14 2.39
C ALA A 104 -6.38 1.09 1.74
N PHE A 105 -5.73 2.24 1.57
CA PHE A 105 -4.35 2.30 1.05
C PHE A 105 -3.38 1.53 1.95
N PHE A 106 -3.35 1.82 3.27
CA PHE A 106 -2.46 1.13 4.19
C PHE A 106 -2.77 -0.37 4.31
N SER A 107 -4.05 -0.72 4.28
CA SER A 107 -4.48 -2.11 4.30
C SER A 107 -4.04 -2.84 3.03
N GLY A 108 -4.23 -2.25 1.85
CA GLY A 108 -3.80 -2.81 0.58
C GLY A 108 -2.29 -3.04 0.49
N VAL A 109 -1.48 -2.07 0.94
CA VAL A 109 -0.01 -2.25 1.05
C VAL A 109 0.34 -3.44 1.94
N LYS A 110 -0.30 -3.54 3.11
CA LYS A 110 -0.02 -4.62 4.06
C LYS A 110 -0.43 -5.99 3.52
N SER A 111 -1.62 -6.09 2.91
CA SER A 111 -2.12 -7.31 2.28
C SER A 111 -1.22 -7.76 1.15
N LEU A 112 -0.76 -6.84 0.29
CA LEU A 112 0.17 -7.14 -0.78
C LEU A 112 1.50 -7.71 -0.25
N LEU A 113 2.05 -7.10 0.81
CA LEU A 113 3.26 -7.61 1.48
C LEU A 113 3.05 -9.00 2.09
N ASP A 114 1.88 -9.27 2.67
CA ASP A 114 1.56 -10.60 3.20
C ASP A 114 1.51 -11.65 2.09
N LEU A 115 0.79 -11.36 1.00
CA LEU A 115 0.61 -12.29 -0.09
C LEU A 115 1.92 -12.57 -0.83
N ILE A 116 2.70 -11.54 -1.15
CA ILE A 116 3.92 -11.74 -1.95
C ILE A 116 4.95 -12.62 -1.24
N VAL A 117 5.06 -12.54 0.10
CA VAL A 117 5.98 -13.41 0.85
C VAL A 117 5.48 -14.83 1.04
N GLN A 118 4.16 -15.09 0.91
CA GLN A 118 3.64 -16.46 0.88
C GLN A 118 4.22 -17.26 -0.30
N LEU A 119 4.60 -16.58 -1.39
CA LEU A 119 5.25 -17.21 -2.55
C LEU A 119 6.52 -17.97 -2.17
N LEU A 120 7.24 -17.55 -1.13
CA LEU A 120 8.44 -18.23 -0.65
C LEU A 120 8.16 -19.65 -0.18
N SER A 121 6.99 -19.87 0.41
CA SER A 121 6.56 -21.20 0.85
C SER A 121 5.92 -22.00 -0.30
N THR A 122 5.08 -21.37 -1.13
CA THR A 122 4.40 -22.07 -2.24
C THR A 122 5.36 -22.49 -3.36
N GLU A 123 6.41 -21.70 -3.60
CA GLU A 123 7.49 -22.00 -4.57
C GLU A 123 8.65 -22.78 -3.94
N LYS A 124 8.50 -23.23 -2.68
CA LYS A 124 9.50 -24.02 -1.95
C LYS A 124 10.88 -23.36 -1.94
N VAL A 125 10.94 -22.03 -1.80
CA VAL A 125 12.19 -21.31 -1.51
C VAL A 125 12.62 -21.62 -0.07
N VAL A 126 11.64 -21.65 0.85
CA VAL A 126 11.82 -22.08 2.23
C VAL A 126 10.96 -23.31 2.54
N ALA A 127 11.39 -24.12 3.51
CA ALA A 127 10.65 -25.29 3.98
C ALA A 127 9.59 -24.94 5.05
N ALA A 128 9.69 -23.75 5.65
CA ALA A 128 8.72 -23.26 6.63
C ALA A 128 7.48 -22.67 5.93
N ALA A 129 6.31 -22.82 6.55
CA ALA A 129 5.12 -22.10 6.13
C ALA A 129 5.31 -20.60 6.42
N ILE A 130 4.97 -19.76 5.44
CA ILE A 130 4.92 -18.30 5.58
C ILE A 130 3.49 -17.91 5.23
N ASP A 131 2.78 -17.35 6.21
CA ASP A 131 1.40 -16.86 6.12
C ASP A 131 1.32 -15.34 5.90
N GLY A 132 2.40 -14.61 6.21
CA GLY A 132 2.48 -13.20 5.94
C GLY A 132 3.75 -12.52 6.45
N PHE A 133 3.83 -11.22 6.21
CA PHE A 133 4.86 -10.30 6.65
C PHE A 133 4.62 -9.87 8.10
N HIS A 134 4.60 -10.84 9.01
CA HIS A 134 4.33 -10.62 10.42
C HIS A 134 5.58 -10.18 11.19
N ARG A 135 5.35 -9.46 12.30
CA ARG A 135 6.41 -9.13 13.26
C ARG A 135 6.96 -10.41 13.91
N ASP A 136 8.26 -10.40 14.15
CA ASP A 136 8.92 -11.23 15.17
C ASP A 136 9.55 -10.26 16.17
N GLN A 137 9.05 -10.26 17.41
CA GLN A 137 9.34 -9.21 18.40
C GLN A 137 9.06 -7.81 17.81
N ASP A 138 10.07 -6.93 17.79
CA ASP A 138 9.97 -5.56 17.30
C ASP A 138 10.32 -5.40 15.80
N VAL A 139 10.57 -6.52 15.10
CA VAL A 139 11.02 -6.49 13.70
C VAL A 139 9.88 -6.87 12.76
N TYR A 140 9.38 -5.89 11.99
CA TYR A 140 8.43 -6.16 10.89
C TYR A 140 9.00 -7.16 9.89
N GLY A 141 8.23 -8.20 9.53
CA GLY A 141 8.71 -9.26 8.63
C GLY A 141 9.81 -10.14 9.21
N GLY A 142 10.08 -10.06 10.53
CA GLY A 142 11.17 -10.81 11.17
C GLY A 142 11.08 -12.32 10.96
N ARG A 143 9.86 -12.89 10.95
CA ARG A 143 9.65 -14.33 10.69
C ARG A 143 10.04 -14.73 9.27
N VAL A 144 9.78 -13.87 8.29
CA VAL A 144 10.14 -14.10 6.88
C VAL A 144 11.65 -14.11 6.74
N LEU A 145 12.34 -13.09 7.28
CA LEU A 145 13.80 -13.00 7.25
C LEU A 145 14.46 -14.19 7.96
N LYS A 146 13.94 -14.58 9.14
CA LYS A 146 14.42 -15.77 9.87
C LYS A 146 14.25 -17.05 9.05
N SER A 147 13.12 -17.20 8.35
CA SER A 147 12.85 -18.37 7.51
C SER A 147 13.77 -18.42 6.29
N LEU A 148 14.04 -17.28 5.64
CA LEU A 148 14.98 -17.21 4.52
C LEU A 148 16.41 -17.60 4.95
N ARG A 149 16.84 -17.19 6.14
CA ARG A 149 18.20 -17.46 6.65
C ARG A 149 18.38 -18.90 7.13
N ASN A 150 17.37 -19.44 7.82
CA ASN A 150 17.52 -20.70 8.57
C ASN A 150 16.76 -21.89 7.96
N ASN A 151 15.77 -21.63 7.12
CA ASN A 151 14.85 -22.64 6.59
C ASN A 151 14.82 -22.66 5.06
N ALA A 152 15.79 -22.03 4.39
CA ALA A 152 15.94 -22.15 2.94
C ALA A 152 16.15 -23.60 2.52
N VAL A 153 15.42 -24.01 1.48
CA VAL A 153 15.59 -25.31 0.83
C VAL A 153 16.99 -25.37 0.22
N LYS A 154 17.68 -26.51 0.34
CA LYS A 154 19.11 -26.65 0.04
C LYS A 154 19.47 -26.15 -1.36
N GLU A 155 18.67 -26.49 -2.37
CA GLU A 155 18.85 -26.14 -3.78
C GLU A 155 18.41 -24.70 -4.14
N ARG A 156 17.89 -23.96 -3.15
CA ARG A 156 17.35 -22.59 -3.28
C ARG A 156 18.04 -21.60 -2.33
N LYS A 157 19.11 -21.99 -1.63
CA LYS A 157 19.81 -21.12 -0.66
C LYS A 157 20.28 -19.80 -1.26
N GLU A 158 20.88 -19.82 -2.44
CA GLU A 158 21.35 -18.59 -3.10
C GLU A 158 20.20 -17.63 -3.42
N LEU A 159 19.08 -18.16 -3.94
CA LEU A 159 17.88 -17.38 -4.17
C LEU A 159 17.32 -16.78 -2.87
N ALA A 160 17.28 -17.58 -1.79
CA ALA A 160 16.84 -17.10 -0.48
C ALA A 160 17.71 -15.96 0.04
N VAL A 161 19.03 -16.01 -0.17
CA VAL A 161 19.96 -14.91 0.18
C VAL A 161 19.67 -13.65 -0.63
N LYS A 162 19.46 -13.77 -1.95
CA LYS A 162 19.10 -12.62 -2.79
C LYS A 162 17.78 -11.98 -2.35
N ILE A 163 16.78 -12.79 -2.02
CA ILE A 163 15.48 -12.31 -1.54
C ILE A 163 15.60 -11.68 -0.14
N ASP A 164 16.39 -12.26 0.77
CA ASP A 164 16.64 -11.67 2.10
C ASP A 164 17.26 -10.26 1.97
N ALA A 165 18.24 -10.12 1.08
CA ALA A 165 18.87 -8.84 0.79
C ALA A 165 17.86 -7.83 0.22
N LEU A 166 17.06 -8.23 -0.77
CA LEU A 166 16.02 -7.38 -1.36
C LEU A 166 15.00 -6.90 -0.31
N ILE A 167 14.45 -7.81 0.50
CA ILE A 167 13.51 -7.45 1.57
C ILE A 167 14.19 -6.51 2.58
N SER A 168 15.42 -6.81 2.98
CA SER A 168 16.16 -6.01 3.97
C SER A 168 16.45 -4.59 3.46
N GLU A 169 16.70 -4.42 2.17
CA GLU A 169 16.86 -3.12 1.52
C GLU A 169 15.55 -2.34 1.51
N HIS A 170 14.47 -2.92 0.97
CA HIS A 170 13.17 -2.24 0.89
C HIS A 170 12.55 -1.96 2.28
N LYS A 171 12.88 -2.76 3.29
CA LYS A 171 12.56 -2.45 4.70
C LYS A 171 13.08 -1.09 5.15
N LYS A 172 14.34 -0.79 4.84
CA LYS A 172 14.99 0.48 5.20
C LYS A 172 14.43 1.64 4.39
N ILE A 173 14.09 1.40 3.12
CA ILE A 173 13.64 2.44 2.20
C ILE A 173 12.21 2.86 2.50
N TRP A 174 11.30 1.90 2.69
CA TRP A 174 9.87 2.23 2.77
C TRP A 174 9.01 1.27 3.61
N ILE A 175 9.29 -0.04 3.67
CA ILE A 175 8.36 -1.00 4.32
C ILE A 175 8.21 -0.71 5.82
N ASP A 176 9.30 -0.44 6.53
CA ASP A 176 9.21 -0.18 7.98
C ASP A 176 8.54 1.18 8.25
N GLY A 177 8.77 2.18 7.39
CA GLY A 177 8.11 3.48 7.44
C GLY A 177 6.60 3.37 7.23
N VAL A 178 6.15 2.72 6.16
CA VAL A 178 4.71 2.60 5.84
C VAL A 178 3.96 1.78 6.90
N ILE A 179 4.55 0.70 7.44
CA ILE A 179 3.90 -0.07 8.50
C ILE A 179 3.87 0.73 9.81
N SER A 180 4.95 1.44 10.14
CA SER A 180 4.97 2.35 11.30
C SER A 180 3.92 3.45 11.18
N ALA A 181 3.80 4.08 10.01
CA ALA A 181 2.78 5.09 9.74
C ALA A 181 1.36 4.52 9.91
N ARG A 182 1.09 3.34 9.33
CA ARG A 182 -0.18 2.63 9.53
C ARG A 182 -0.48 2.41 11.01
N ASP A 183 0.47 1.91 11.77
CA ASP A 183 0.26 1.57 13.18
C ASP A 183 0.06 2.85 14.03
N GLN A 184 0.71 3.96 13.68
CA GLN A 184 0.48 5.27 14.30
C GLN A 184 -0.89 5.87 13.98
N LEU A 185 -1.47 5.57 12.83
CA LEU A 185 -2.85 6.00 12.51
C LEU A 185 -3.88 5.29 13.40
N VAL A 186 -3.63 4.04 13.79
CA VAL A 186 -4.49 3.24 14.67
C VAL A 186 -4.27 3.57 16.16
N HIS A 187 -3.10 4.09 16.53
CA HIS A 187 -2.73 4.42 17.90
C HIS A 187 -2.61 5.95 18.09
N PRO A 188 -3.69 6.64 18.50
CA PRO A 188 -3.86 8.07 18.27
C PRO A 188 -3.18 8.93 19.34
N MET A 189 -1.87 8.79 19.56
CA MET A 189 -1.14 9.77 20.37
C MET A 189 -1.27 11.19 19.78
N LYS A 190 -1.51 11.30 18.46
CA LYS A 190 -1.76 12.55 17.74
C LYS A 190 -3.24 12.79 17.38
N GLY A 191 -4.17 11.89 17.69
CA GLY A 191 -5.61 12.07 17.37
C GLY A 191 -5.98 11.94 15.87
N MET A 192 -7.28 11.87 15.57
CA MET A 192 -7.83 11.66 14.21
C MET A 192 -7.65 12.83 13.25
N HIS A 193 -7.27 14.02 13.73
CA HIS A 193 -7.14 15.22 12.89
C HIS A 193 -5.99 15.10 11.88
N GLN A 194 -5.02 14.20 12.10
CA GLN A 194 -3.95 13.89 11.15
C GLN A 194 -4.46 13.32 9.82
N LEU A 195 -5.73 12.90 9.75
CA LEU A 195 -6.40 12.39 8.55
C LEU A 195 -7.33 13.42 7.89
N MET A 196 -7.44 14.62 8.45
CA MET A 196 -8.35 15.67 7.99
C MET A 196 -7.60 16.72 7.16
N PHE A 197 -8.33 17.45 6.31
CA PHE A 197 -7.77 18.64 5.67
C PHE A 197 -7.58 19.75 6.70
N ASN A 198 -6.43 20.42 6.70
CA ASN A 198 -6.25 21.68 7.42
C ASN A 198 -6.72 22.83 6.53
N LEU A 199 -7.73 23.57 6.98
CA LEU A 199 -8.34 24.66 6.24
C LEU A 199 -7.72 25.98 6.69
N GLU A 200 -6.95 26.59 5.80
CA GLU A 200 -6.32 27.88 6.05
C GLU A 200 -7.28 29.02 5.73
N PHE A 201 -7.39 29.96 6.66
CA PHE A 201 -8.17 31.18 6.51
C PHE A 201 -7.35 32.40 6.89
N ALA A 202 -7.67 33.53 6.26
CA ALA A 202 -7.13 34.84 6.58
C ALA A 202 -8.29 35.82 6.86
N GLN A 203 -8.07 36.76 7.78
CA GLN A 203 -9.02 37.85 8.00
C GLN A 203 -8.63 39.06 7.15
N LYS A 204 -9.59 39.62 6.42
CA LYS A 204 -9.42 40.87 5.66
C LYS A 204 -10.74 41.62 5.59
N ASP A 205 -10.70 42.94 5.83
CA ASP A 205 -11.86 43.83 5.71
C ASP A 205 -13.12 43.29 6.43
N ASP A 206 -12.93 42.85 7.67
CA ASP A 206 -13.96 42.22 8.51
C ASP A 206 -14.64 40.97 7.91
N SER A 207 -13.95 40.29 6.98
CA SER A 207 -14.38 39.05 6.36
C SER A 207 -13.36 37.93 6.58
N LEU A 208 -13.88 36.71 6.73
CA LEU A 208 -13.06 35.50 6.76
C LEU A 208 -12.87 34.95 5.35
N ILE A 209 -11.66 35.07 4.82
CA ILE A 209 -11.29 34.62 3.48
C ILE A 209 -10.65 33.25 3.59
N PHE A 210 -11.17 32.29 2.83
CA PHE A 210 -10.51 31.00 2.66
C PHE A 210 -9.26 31.15 1.79
N VAL A 211 -8.14 30.60 2.25
CA VAL A 211 -6.85 30.65 1.55
C VAL A 211 -6.60 29.35 0.81
N ARG A 212 -6.63 28.22 1.54
CA ARG A 212 -6.31 26.90 0.98
C ARG A 212 -6.79 25.76 1.87
N ALA A 213 -7.09 24.61 1.26
CA ALA A 213 -7.25 23.35 1.96
C ALA A 213 -5.96 22.52 1.81
N HIS A 214 -5.27 22.29 2.91
CA HIS A 214 -4.04 21.49 2.97
C HIS A 214 -4.40 20.03 3.21
N PRO A 215 -3.97 19.09 2.35
CA PRO A 215 -4.17 17.67 2.56
C PRO A 215 -3.58 17.19 3.89
N PRO A 216 -4.11 16.08 4.46
CA PRO A 216 -3.48 15.44 5.60
C PRO A 216 -2.06 14.98 5.24
N GLU A 217 -1.19 14.97 6.23
CA GLU A 217 0.23 14.64 6.08
C GLU A 217 0.62 13.40 6.89
N ILE A 218 1.48 12.59 6.29
CA ILE A 218 2.14 11.45 6.92
C ILE A 218 3.64 11.65 6.74
N GLU A 219 4.40 11.61 7.84
CA GLU A 219 5.85 11.88 7.84
C GLU A 219 6.20 13.21 7.14
N SER A 220 5.41 14.26 7.39
CA SER A 220 5.55 15.60 6.78
C SER A 220 5.41 15.61 5.24
N LYS A 221 4.75 14.60 4.67
CA LYS A 221 4.40 14.55 3.25
C LYS A 221 2.88 14.50 3.09
N PRO A 222 2.29 15.28 2.16
CA PRO A 222 0.88 15.14 1.81
C PRO A 222 0.54 13.70 1.43
N ILE A 223 -0.60 13.20 1.91
CA ILE A 223 -0.97 11.78 1.81
C ILE A 223 -0.94 11.23 0.38
N HIS A 224 -1.38 12.02 -0.61
CA HIS A 224 -1.34 11.61 -2.02
C HIS A 224 0.09 11.43 -2.53
N GLN A 225 1.05 12.25 -2.10
CA GLN A 225 2.46 12.11 -2.48
C GLN A 225 3.10 10.92 -1.77
N PHE A 226 2.81 10.74 -0.49
CA PHE A 226 3.25 9.57 0.28
C PHE A 226 2.74 8.27 -0.35
N ALA A 227 1.46 8.24 -0.74
CA ALA A 227 0.82 7.07 -1.34
C ALA A 227 1.40 6.75 -2.74
N ASN A 228 1.61 7.76 -3.58
CA ASN A 228 2.26 7.58 -4.88
C ASN A 228 3.70 7.05 -4.74
N SER A 229 4.51 7.65 -3.87
CA SER A 229 5.88 7.19 -3.65
C SER A 229 5.92 5.75 -3.09
N THR A 230 5.01 5.40 -2.19
CA THR A 230 4.88 4.03 -1.69
C THR A 230 4.48 3.05 -2.80
N LEU A 231 3.57 3.45 -3.69
CA LEU A 231 3.15 2.62 -4.82
C LEU A 231 4.32 2.34 -5.78
N GLU A 232 5.12 3.35 -6.10
CA GLU A 232 6.33 3.18 -6.91
C GLU A 232 7.31 2.19 -6.27
N GLN A 233 7.55 2.34 -4.97
CA GLN A 233 8.43 1.45 -4.21
C GLN A 233 7.89 0.01 -4.13
N ALA A 234 6.58 -0.14 -3.91
CA ALA A 234 5.92 -1.45 -3.91
C ALA A 234 5.98 -2.11 -5.30
N THR A 235 5.79 -1.33 -6.37
CA THR A 235 5.90 -1.77 -7.76
C THR A 235 7.30 -2.32 -8.06
N GLN A 236 8.33 -1.56 -7.68
CA GLN A 236 9.73 -1.97 -7.84
C GLN A 236 10.03 -3.23 -7.04
N PHE A 237 9.64 -3.26 -5.76
CA PHE A 237 9.82 -4.42 -4.89
C PHE A 237 9.17 -5.69 -5.48
N CYS A 238 7.90 -5.60 -5.89
CA CYS A 238 7.18 -6.74 -6.44
C CYS A 238 7.83 -7.24 -7.74
N SER A 239 8.18 -6.33 -8.65
CA SER A 239 8.84 -6.66 -9.91
C SER A 239 10.19 -7.37 -9.66
N SER A 240 11.04 -6.82 -8.80
CA SER A 240 12.34 -7.41 -8.47
C SER A 240 12.18 -8.76 -7.76
N PHE A 241 11.21 -8.88 -6.85
CA PHE A 241 10.93 -10.11 -6.13
C PHE A 241 10.49 -11.24 -7.07
N LEU A 242 9.55 -10.96 -7.98
CA LEU A 242 9.08 -11.93 -8.96
C LEU A 242 10.14 -12.29 -9.98
N ALA A 243 10.96 -11.32 -10.42
CA ALA A 243 12.09 -11.57 -11.31
C ALA A 243 13.07 -12.59 -10.69
N LEU A 244 13.41 -12.43 -9.41
CA LEU A 244 14.26 -13.39 -8.69
C LEU A 244 13.63 -14.79 -8.62
N LEU A 245 12.32 -14.89 -8.38
CA LEU A 245 11.62 -16.18 -8.39
C LEU A 245 11.64 -16.85 -9.78
N ASN A 246 11.50 -16.03 -10.83
CA ASN A 246 11.42 -16.48 -12.22
C ASN A 246 12.77 -16.69 -12.92
N GLU A 247 13.92 -16.36 -12.29
CA GLU A 247 15.27 -16.65 -12.81
C GLU A 247 15.46 -18.14 -13.21
N LYS A 248 14.61 -19.07 -12.72
CA LYS A 248 14.64 -20.50 -13.11
C LYS A 248 13.68 -20.94 -14.22
N ALA A 249 12.87 -20.08 -14.83
CA ALA A 249 12.12 -20.47 -16.03
C ALA A 249 13.03 -20.59 -17.28
N ALA A 250 14.20 -19.95 -17.27
CA ALA A 250 15.12 -19.89 -18.41
C ALA A 250 16.32 -20.85 -18.31
N SER A 251 16.66 -21.37 -17.13
CA SER A 251 17.84 -22.25 -16.95
C SER A 251 17.57 -23.74 -17.12
N ASN A 252 16.32 -24.12 -17.42
CA ASN A 252 15.88 -25.50 -17.66
C ASN A 252 15.25 -25.69 -19.06
N LYS A 253 15.59 -24.83 -20.03
CA LYS A 253 15.35 -25.09 -21.45
C LYS A 253 16.66 -25.46 -22.13
#